data_AF-A0A7S4BLI4-F1
#
_entry.id   AF-A0A7S4BLI4-F1
#
_cell.length_a   1.000
_cell.length_b   1.000
_cell.length_c   1.000
_cell.angle_alpha   90.00
_cell.angle_beta   90.00
_cell.angle_gamma   90.00
#
_symmetry.space_group_name_H-M   'P 1'
#
loop_
_entity.id
_entity.type
_entity.pdbx_description
1 polymer ?
#
loop_
_entity_poly.entity_id
_entity_poly.type
_entity_poly.pdbx_seq_one_letter_code
_entity_poly.pdbx_strand_id
1 'polypeptide(L)'
;MGPCAGGAVYSPAMTDFTMMVENSSYMFVTGPEVVKTVTNEEVTSEVLGGARTHTRTSGVAHLSALNDLEALMKMRSLVSFLPSSNREPPPTRHTEASIRFNKAHPCQTVSWLRPMRQSCQTSVETVLSG
;
A
#
# COMPACT_ATOMS: atom_id res chain seq x y z
N MET A 1 2.98 13.98 -4.19
CA MET A 1 2.04 15.09 -3.89
C MET A 1 2.14 16.11 -5.01
N GLY A 2 1.68 15.75 -6.21
CA GLY A 2 1.95 16.53 -7.42
C GLY A 2 2.27 15.63 -8.63
N PRO A 3 2.35 16.23 -9.82
CA PRO A 3 2.58 15.50 -11.06
C PRO A 3 4.06 15.09 -11.20
N CYS A 4 4.30 13.83 -11.52
CA CYS A 4 5.60 13.27 -11.88
C CYS A 4 5.51 12.74 -13.31
N ALA A 5 6.23 13.35 -14.24
CA ALA A 5 6.20 13.00 -15.66
C ALA A 5 7.60 12.76 -16.23
N GLY A 6 7.69 11.95 -17.30
CA GLY A 6 8.94 11.73 -18.01
C GLY A 6 9.96 10.98 -17.17
N GLY A 7 11.21 11.45 -17.16
CA GLY A 7 12.30 10.78 -16.45
C GLY A 7 12.15 10.74 -14.92
N ALA A 8 11.35 11.64 -14.34
CA ALA A 8 11.17 11.72 -12.89
C ALA A 8 10.47 10.48 -12.32
N VAL A 9 9.74 9.72 -13.13
CA VAL A 9 8.99 8.54 -12.67
C VAL A 9 9.86 7.30 -12.50
N TYR A 10 11.08 7.30 -13.05
CA TYR A 10 12.00 6.15 -12.89
C TYR A 10 12.54 6.04 -11.47
N SER A 11 12.78 7.18 -10.81
CA SER A 11 13.24 7.17 -9.41
C SER A 11 12.25 6.47 -8.47
N PRO A 12 10.95 6.84 -8.41
CA PRO A 12 9.98 6.13 -7.59
C PRO A 12 9.66 4.71 -8.09
N ALA A 13 10.00 4.36 -9.34
CA ALA A 13 9.90 2.97 -9.81
C ALA A 13 11.05 2.08 -9.30
N MET A 14 12.18 2.68 -8.92
CA MET A 14 13.35 1.98 -8.39
C MET A 14 13.39 1.93 -6.85
N THR A 15 12.56 2.70 -6.17
CA THR A 15 12.45 2.68 -4.71
C THR A 15 11.59 1.52 -4.22
N ASP A 16 11.81 1.07 -2.99
CA ASP A 16 11.11 -0.07 -2.41
C ASP A 16 9.60 0.18 -2.21
N PHE A 17 9.23 1.40 -1.82
CA PHE A 17 7.85 1.75 -1.51
C PHE A 17 7.46 3.07 -2.16
N THR A 18 6.37 3.02 -2.91
CA THR A 18 5.81 4.19 -3.59
C THR A 18 4.41 4.42 -3.07
N MET A 19 4.18 5.61 -2.50
CA MET A 19 2.87 6.05 -2.04
C MET A 19 2.38 7.24 -2.85
N MET A 20 1.13 7.13 -3.28
CA MET A 20 0.47 8.16 -4.07
C MET A 20 -0.69 8.77 -3.29
N VAL A 21 -0.91 10.06 -3.53
CA VAL A 21 -2.07 10.79 -2.99
C VAL A 21 -3.12 10.89 -4.09
N GLU A 22 -4.34 10.50 -3.75
CA GLU A 22 -5.47 10.50 -4.67
C GLU A 22 -5.80 11.93 -5.13
N ASN A 23 -6.15 12.10 -6.41
CA ASN A 23 -6.49 13.39 -7.05
C ASN A 23 -5.40 14.49 -7.05
N SER A 24 -4.25 14.24 -6.42
CA SER A 24 -3.15 15.21 -6.30
C SER A 24 -1.87 14.73 -7.00
N SER A 25 -1.64 13.42 -7.06
CA SER A 25 -0.43 12.86 -7.68
C SER A 25 -0.73 12.03 -8.91
N TYR A 26 0.13 12.21 -9.92
CA TYR A 26 0.06 11.51 -11.20
C TYR A 26 1.45 11.02 -11.57
N MET A 27 1.56 9.82 -12.14
CA MET A 27 2.82 9.24 -12.61
C MET A 27 2.67 8.70 -14.03
N PHE A 28 3.43 9.21 -14.99
CA PHE A 28 3.47 8.64 -16.34
C PHE A 28 4.78 8.99 -17.04
N VAL A 29 5.28 8.09 -17.89
CA VAL A 29 6.47 8.37 -18.72
C VAL A 29 6.12 9.39 -19.81
N THR A 30 4.97 9.20 -20.48
CA THR A 30 4.50 10.06 -21.56
C THR A 30 3.18 10.69 -21.18
N GLY A 31 3.06 12.01 -21.33
CA GLY A 31 1.85 12.75 -20.96
C GLY A 31 0.65 12.47 -21.87
N PRO A 32 -0.57 12.72 -21.39
CA PRO A 32 -1.80 12.42 -22.13
C PRO A 32 -1.92 13.20 -23.46
N GLU A 33 -1.37 14.41 -23.54
CA GLU A 33 -1.35 15.18 -24.79
C GLU A 33 -0.48 14.52 -25.88
N VAL A 34 0.65 13.93 -25.49
CA VAL A 34 1.54 13.23 -26.41
C VAL A 34 0.94 11.87 -26.79
N VAL A 35 0.29 11.18 -25.86
CA VAL A 35 -0.47 9.97 -26.17
C VAL A 35 -1.56 10.28 -27.19
N LYS A 36 -2.36 11.34 -26.97
CA LYS A 36 -3.42 11.74 -27.90
C LYS A 36 -2.91 12.05 -29.31
N THR A 37 -1.77 12.72 -29.44
CA THR A 37 -1.23 13.05 -30.78
C THR A 37 -0.64 11.84 -31.50
N VAL A 38 -0.10 10.86 -30.77
CA VAL A 38 0.54 9.67 -31.36
C VAL A 38 -0.43 8.53 -31.60
N THR A 39 -1.36 8.27 -30.68
CA THR A 39 -2.30 7.14 -30.75
C THR A 39 -3.73 7.54 -31.10
N ASN A 40 -4.05 8.83 -31.14
CA ASN A 40 -5.43 9.36 -31.27
C ASN A 40 -6.38 8.88 -30.17
N GLU A 41 -5.88 8.40 -29.03
CA GLU A 41 -6.69 8.02 -27.87
C GLU A 41 -6.84 9.20 -26.90
N GLU A 42 -8.09 9.50 -26.52
CA GLU A 42 -8.37 10.50 -25.49
C GLU A 42 -8.39 9.85 -24.11
N VAL A 43 -7.31 10.04 -23.36
CA VAL A 43 -7.17 9.55 -21.97
C VAL A 43 -6.95 10.73 -21.02
N THR A 44 -7.59 10.67 -19.85
CA THR A 44 -7.38 11.66 -18.79
C THR A 44 -6.12 11.32 -17.99
N SER A 45 -5.50 12.31 -17.36
CA SER A 45 -4.31 12.13 -16.51
C SER A 45 -4.58 11.16 -15.34
N GLU A 46 -5.78 11.20 -14.75
CA GLU A 46 -6.19 10.31 -13.66
C GLU A 46 -6.30 8.85 -14.12
N VAL A 47 -6.87 8.60 -15.29
CA VAL A 47 -6.99 7.24 -15.83
C VAL A 47 -5.61 6.72 -16.26
N LEU A 48 -4.81 7.56 -16.89
CA LEU A 48 -3.48 7.19 -17.41
C LEU A 48 -2.49 6.85 -16.29
N GLY A 49 -2.45 7.65 -15.22
CA GLY A 49 -1.40 7.57 -14.21
C GLY A 49 -1.80 8.05 -12.83
N GLY A 50 -3.11 8.07 -12.52
CA GLY A 50 -3.60 8.42 -11.19
C GLY A 50 -3.27 7.36 -10.15
N ALA A 51 -3.41 7.73 -8.88
CA ALA A 51 -3.13 6.85 -7.73
C ALA A 51 -3.93 5.52 -7.82
N ARG A 52 -5.21 5.60 -8.23
CA ARG A 52 -6.07 4.42 -8.34
C ARG A 52 -5.61 3.43 -9.41
N THR A 53 -5.15 3.94 -10.56
CA THR A 53 -4.61 3.11 -11.64
C THR A 53 -3.35 2.40 -11.19
N HIS A 54 -2.45 3.10 -10.49
CA HIS A 54 -1.21 2.52 -10.03
C HIS A 54 -1.34 1.56 -8.86
N THR A 55 -2.36 1.70 -8.01
CA THR A 55 -2.64 0.75 -6.93
C THR A 55 -3.42 -0.48 -7.40
N ARG A 56 -4.34 -0.32 -8.37
CA ARG A 56 -5.23 -1.41 -8.79
C ARG A 56 -4.73 -2.20 -10.01
N THR A 57 -4.17 -1.50 -10.99
CA THR A 57 -3.88 -2.09 -12.30
C THR A 57 -2.39 -2.35 -12.47
N SER A 58 -1.55 -1.33 -12.29
CA SER A 58 -0.11 -1.46 -12.57
C SER A 58 0.71 -1.98 -11.39
N GLY A 59 0.19 -1.89 -10.16
CA GLY A 59 0.89 -2.30 -8.93
C GLY A 59 2.14 -1.47 -8.61
N VAL A 60 2.31 -0.29 -9.21
CA VAL A 60 3.47 0.59 -8.98
C VAL A 60 3.33 1.31 -7.64
N ALA A 61 2.11 1.71 -7.29
CA ALA A 61 1.81 2.34 -6.01
C ALA A 61 1.36 1.28 -5.01
N HIS A 62 2.11 1.16 -3.92
CA HIS A 62 1.85 0.16 -2.88
C HIS A 62 0.67 0.58 -2.00
N LEU A 63 0.55 1.88 -1.73
CA LEU A 63 -0.53 2.46 -0.94
C LEU A 63 -1.02 3.75 -1.61
N SER A 64 -2.34 3.97 -1.55
CA SER A 64 -2.95 5.27 -1.80
C SER A 64 -3.34 5.93 -0.47
N ALA A 65 -3.28 7.25 -0.43
CA ALA A 65 -3.76 8.06 0.66
C ALA A 65 -4.71 9.13 0.13
N LEU A 66 -5.71 9.53 0.92
CA LEU A 66 -6.69 10.53 0.50
C LEU A 66 -6.11 11.94 0.57
N ASN A 67 -5.19 12.17 1.52
CA ASN A 67 -4.60 13.48 1.80
C ASN A 67 -3.09 13.37 2.04
N ASP A 68 -2.39 14.48 1.86
CA ASP A 68 -0.95 14.59 2.07
C ASP A 68 -0.55 14.25 3.52
N LEU A 69 -1.34 14.69 4.49
CA LEU A 69 -1.11 14.39 5.91
C LEU A 69 -1.21 12.89 6.20
N GLU A 70 -2.21 12.23 5.62
CA GLU A 70 -2.41 10.79 5.80
C GLU A 70 -1.26 9.99 5.16
N ALA A 71 -0.79 10.42 3.98
CA ALA A 71 0.37 9.83 3.32
C ALA A 71 1.61 9.91 4.22
N LEU A 72 1.88 11.07 4.82
CA LEU A 72 3.03 11.23 5.74
C LEU A 72 2.88 10.40 7.01
N MET A 73 1.66 10.29 7.56
CA MET A 73 1.40 9.43 8.72
C MET A 73 1.66 7.95 8.41
N LYS A 74 1.18 7.46 7.26
CA LYS A 74 1.46 6.09 6.81
C LYS A 74 2.95 5.87 6.55
N MET A 75 3.64 6.87 5.97
CA MET A 75 5.07 6.78 5.70
C MET A 75 5.87 6.67 6.99
N ARG A 76 5.53 7.49 7.99
CA ARG A 76 6.14 7.42 9.31
C ARG A 76 5.90 6.08 9.99
N SER A 77 4.68 5.53 9.86
CA SER A 77 4.36 4.20 10.37
C SER A 77 5.22 3.13 9.68
N LEU A 78 5.30 3.14 8.35
CA LEU A 78 6.10 2.21 7.56
C LEU A 78 7.58 2.24 7.96
N VAL A 79 8.18 3.43 8.02
CA VAL A 79 9.59 3.61 8.41
C VAL A 79 9.82 3.14 9.86
N SER A 80 8.81 3.23 10.74
CA SER A 80 8.94 2.75 12.12
C SER A 80 9.08 1.23 12.27
N PHE A 81 8.80 0.47 11.21
CA PHE A 81 9.01 -0.98 11.16
C PHE A 81 10.36 -1.37 10.54
N LEU A 82 11.03 -0.44 9.84
CA LEU A 82 12.24 -0.72 9.09
C LEU A 82 13.49 -0.39 9.93
N PRO A 83 14.57 -1.20 9.84
CA PRO A 83 15.87 -0.80 10.35
C PRO A 83 16.47 0.32 9.50
N SER A 84 17.43 1.07 10.04
CA SER A 84 18.11 2.14 9.30
C SER A 84 18.95 1.62 8.12
N SER A 85 19.40 0.37 8.20
CA SER A 85 20.16 -0.30 7.15
C SER A 85 19.93 -1.80 7.19
N ASN A 86 20.22 -2.50 6.08
CA ASN A 86 20.14 -3.96 5.99
C ASN A 86 21.09 -4.70 6.93
N ARG A 87 22.04 -3.99 7.56
CA ARG A 87 23.00 -4.54 8.54
C ARG A 87 22.49 -4.49 9.98
N GLU A 88 21.44 -3.73 10.25
CA GLU A 88 20.92 -3.52 11.58
C GLU A 88 19.62 -4.31 11.79
N PRO A 89 19.37 -4.84 13.00
CA PRO A 89 18.12 -5.53 13.30
C PRO A 89 16.95 -4.53 13.29
N PRO A 90 15.73 -4.99 12.95
CA PRO A 90 14.54 -4.14 12.98
C PRO A 90 14.25 -3.64 14.40
N PRO A 91 13.65 -2.44 14.53
CA PRO A 91 13.32 -1.87 15.83
C PRO A 91 12.30 -2.76 16.57
N THR A 92 12.58 -3.05 17.85
CA THR A 92 11.67 -3.80 18.71
C THR A 92 10.82 -2.82 19.53
N ARG A 93 9.55 -3.18 19.77
CA ARG A 93 8.68 -2.47 20.72
C ARG A 93 8.43 -3.37 21.90
N HIS A 94 8.52 -2.82 23.11
CA HIS A 94 8.07 -3.50 24.30
C HIS A 94 6.56 -3.64 24.24
N THR A 95 6.08 -4.89 24.22
CA THR A 95 4.66 -5.21 24.29
C THR A 95 4.37 -5.75 25.69
N GLU A 96 3.35 -5.19 26.36
CA GLU A 96 2.89 -5.66 27.69
C GLU A 96 2.15 -7.01 27.63
N ALA A 97 1.94 -7.54 26.43
CA ALA A 97 1.44 -8.89 26.24
C ALA A 97 2.49 -9.88 26.74
N SER A 98 2.44 -10.19 28.04
CA SER A 98 2.94 -11.46 28.53
C SER A 98 2.23 -12.52 27.69
N ILE A 99 2.94 -13.14 26.75
CA ILE A 99 2.48 -14.39 26.16
C ILE A 99 2.46 -15.37 27.32
N ARG A 100 1.38 -15.36 28.10
CA ARG A 100 1.05 -16.46 28.98
C ARG A 100 0.84 -17.60 28.01
N PHE A 101 1.82 -18.48 27.89
CA PHE A 101 1.62 -19.87 27.48
C PHE A 101 0.73 -20.60 28.52
N ASN A 102 -0.36 -19.98 28.95
CA ASN A 102 -1.43 -20.72 29.59
C ASN A 102 -2.18 -21.40 28.46
N LYS A 103 -2.32 -22.71 28.62
CA LYS A 103 -3.09 -23.64 27.80
C LYS A 103 -4.60 -23.33 27.80
N ALA A 104 -4.99 -22.07 27.94
CA ALA A 104 -6.35 -21.58 28.03
C ALA A 104 -6.54 -20.42 27.04
N HIS A 105 -6.89 -20.80 25.81
CA HIS A 105 -7.85 -20.11 24.95
C HIS A 105 -7.53 -18.69 24.42
N PRO A 106 -6.59 -18.59 23.46
CA PRO A 106 -6.80 -17.74 22.27
C PRO A 106 -7.30 -18.57 21.08
N CYS A 107 -6.98 -19.87 21.07
CA CYS A 107 -7.34 -20.80 19.98
C CYS A 107 -8.86 -21.14 19.91
N GLN A 108 -9.65 -20.77 20.93
CA GLN A 108 -11.12 -20.95 20.87
C GLN A 108 -11.85 -19.84 20.11
N THR A 109 -11.26 -18.66 19.92
CA THR A 109 -11.89 -17.59 19.13
C THR A 109 -11.77 -17.89 17.63
N VAL A 110 -10.68 -18.53 17.21
CA VAL A 110 -10.48 -18.99 15.81
C VAL A 110 -11.19 -20.31 15.50
N SER A 111 -11.67 -21.06 16.51
CA SER A 111 -12.42 -22.31 16.25
C SER A 111 -13.80 -22.06 15.67
N TRP A 112 -14.44 -20.94 16.01
CA TRP A 112 -15.70 -20.48 15.41
C TRP A 112 -15.53 -19.94 13.97
N LEU A 113 -14.29 -19.59 13.59
CA LEU A 113 -13.97 -19.17 12.22
C LEU A 113 -13.79 -20.34 11.25
N ARG A 114 -13.91 -21.60 11.70
CA ARG A 114 -14.03 -22.75 10.80
C ARG A 114 -15.43 -22.75 10.17
N PRO A 115 -15.59 -22.46 8.87
CA PRO A 115 -16.89 -22.50 8.24
C PRO A 115 -17.29 -23.95 8.07
N MET A 116 -18.34 -24.41 8.78
CA MET A 116 -19.05 -25.66 8.46
C MET A 116 -20.01 -25.47 7.26
N ARG A 117 -19.72 -24.50 6.38
CA ARG A 117 -20.51 -24.17 5.19
C ARG A 117 -19.61 -23.57 4.11
N GLN A 118 -19.65 -24.16 2.92
CA GLN A 118 -18.76 -23.94 1.76
C GLN A 118 -18.75 -22.50 1.17
N SER A 119 -19.34 -21.49 1.81
CA SER A 119 -19.48 -20.14 1.21
C SER A 119 -19.20 -18.93 2.12
N CYS A 120 -18.71 -19.10 3.36
CA CYS A 120 -18.29 -17.95 4.17
C CYS A 120 -16.80 -17.67 3.94
N GLN A 121 -16.51 -16.64 3.14
CA GLN A 121 -15.16 -16.06 3.05
C GLN A 121 -14.89 -15.32 4.37
N THR A 122 -14.16 -15.96 5.30
CA THR A 122 -13.59 -15.23 6.43
C THR A 122 -12.48 -14.32 5.90
N SER A 123 -12.53 -13.02 6.20
CA SER A 123 -11.49 -12.09 5.77
C SER A 123 -10.17 -12.41 6.47
N VAL A 124 -9.09 -12.43 5.70
CA VAL A 124 -7.72 -12.63 6.20
C VAL A 124 -7.34 -11.55 7.22
N GLU A 125 -7.91 -10.34 7.10
CA GLU A 125 -7.75 -9.24 8.04
C GLU A 125 -8.27 -9.59 9.44
N THR A 126 -9.39 -10.32 9.52
CA THR A 126 -9.97 -10.74 10.79
C THR A 126 -9.07 -11.75 11.52
N VAL A 127 -8.34 -12.57 10.77
CA VAL A 127 -7.36 -13.52 11.32
C VAL A 127 -6.09 -12.81 11.78
N LEU A 128 -5.66 -11.76 11.07
CA LEU A 128 -4.46 -10.99 11.42
C LEU A 128 -4.69 -10.00 12.58
N SER A 129 -5.94 -9.65 12.87
CA SER A 129 -6.30 -8.66 13.90
C SER A 129 -6.65 -9.25 15.27
N GLY A 130 -6.76 -10.58 15.39
CA GLY A 130 -7.14 -11.30 16.61
C GLY A 130 -5.97 -11.97 17.29
#